data_AF-A0A9P0KKS1-F1
#
_entry.id   AF-A0A9P0KKS1-F1
#
_cell.length_a   1.000
_cell.length_b   1.000
_cell.length_c   1.000
_cell.angle_alpha   90.00
_cell.angle_beta   90.00
_cell.angle_gamma   90.00
#
_symmetry.space_group_name_H-M   'P 1'
#
loop_
_entity.id
_entity.type
_entity.pdbx_description
1 polymer ?
#
loop_
_entity_poly.entity_id
_entity_poly.type
_entity_poly.pdbx_seq_one_letter_code
_entity_poly.pdbx_strand_id
1 'polypeptide(L)'
;MQLLKIIPRITYKMIVEESGFLHVLENKAHVMADRGFKHIDELLMPKSNMLIRPPSVSIKNKNSKQDVKHSKRIASLRIHIERVISRIREYAVLEPHACVHSSLL
;
A
#
# COMPACT_ATOMS: atom_id res chain seq x y z
N MET A 1 34.68 5.57 13.36
CA MET A 1 33.44 6.36 13.42
C MET A 1 32.72 6.24 12.09
N GLN A 2 31.86 5.22 11.93
CA GLN A 2 30.99 5.15 10.77
C GLN A 2 29.78 6.04 11.06
N LEU A 3 29.61 7.05 10.20
CA LEU A 3 28.48 7.97 10.22
C LEU A 3 27.19 7.15 10.25
N LEU A 4 26.47 7.20 11.37
CA LEU A 4 25.08 6.81 11.45
C LEU A 4 24.34 7.74 10.49
N LYS A 5 24.07 7.27 9.27
CA LYS A 5 23.17 7.95 8.34
C LYS A 5 21.78 7.91 8.98
N ILE A 6 21.50 8.96 9.74
CA ILE A 6 20.17 9.44 10.11
C ILE A 6 19.24 9.13 8.94
N ILE A 7 18.21 8.32 9.22
CA ILE A 7 17.24 7.70 8.33
C ILE A 7 16.37 8.78 7.64
N PRO A 8 16.41 8.94 6.29
CA PRO A 8 15.33 9.66 5.61
C PRO A 8 15.02 9.09 4.21
N ARG A 9 15.41 7.84 3.90
CA ARG A 9 15.51 7.40 2.48
C ARG A 9 15.01 5.99 2.18
N ILE A 10 13.99 5.52 2.90
CA ILE A 10 13.30 4.29 2.50
C ILE A 10 12.16 4.68 1.55
N THR A 11 12.17 4.15 0.34
CA THR A 11 11.06 4.32 -0.62
C THR A 11 10.04 3.21 -0.44
N TYR A 12 8.78 3.45 -0.83
CA TYR A 12 7.76 2.41 -0.82
C TYR A 12 8.14 1.16 -1.63
N LYS A 13 8.89 1.35 -2.72
CA LYS A 13 9.42 0.24 -3.53
C LYS A 13 10.34 -0.66 -2.69
N MET A 14 11.30 -0.06 -1.98
CA MET A 14 12.21 -0.79 -1.10
C MET A 14 11.47 -1.53 0.01
N ILE A 15 10.42 -0.93 0.59
CA ILE A 15 9.61 -1.62 1.61
C ILE A 15 8.98 -2.89 1.02
N VAL A 16 8.43 -2.82 -0.19
CA VAL A 16 7.80 -3.98 -0.85
C VAL A 16 8.82 -5.06 -1.19
N GLU A 17 10.03 -4.68 -1.63
CA GLU A 17 11.13 -5.60 -1.94
C GLU A 17 11.63 -6.32 -0.67
N GLU A 18 11.84 -5.59 0.42
CA GLU A 18 12.50 -6.12 1.63
C GLU A 18 11.52 -6.74 2.65
N SER A 19 10.23 -6.42 2.59
CA SER A 19 9.23 -6.90 3.56
C SER A 19 8.83 -8.37 3.43
N GLY A 20 9.30 -9.06 2.39
CA GLY A 20 8.84 -10.41 2.05
C GLY A 20 7.42 -10.47 1.46
N PHE A 21 6.75 -9.32 1.26
CA PHE A 21 5.41 -9.24 0.68
C PHE A 21 5.30 -9.96 -0.68
N LEU A 22 6.30 -9.81 -1.54
CA LEU A 22 6.31 -10.44 -2.86
C LEU A 22 6.41 -11.97 -2.78
N HIS A 23 6.99 -12.53 -1.71
CA HIS A 23 7.12 -13.97 -1.54
C HIS A 23 5.77 -14.63 -1.23
N VAL A 24 4.97 -14.01 -0.35
CA VAL A 24 3.66 -14.52 0.05
C VAL A 24 2.56 -14.32 -1.01
N LEU A 25 2.82 -13.46 -2.00
CA LEU A 25 1.84 -13.14 -3.03
C LEU A 25 1.69 -14.29 -4.04
N GLU A 26 0.45 -14.74 -4.23
CA GLU A 26 0.09 -15.72 -5.24
C GLU A 26 0.30 -15.18 -6.67
N ASN A 27 0.43 -16.09 -7.63
CA ASN A 27 0.52 -15.72 -9.04
C ASN A 27 -0.84 -15.23 -9.55
N LYS A 28 -0.85 -14.21 -10.42
CA LYS A 28 -2.05 -13.57 -10.98
C LYS A 28 -2.97 -12.90 -9.93
N ALA A 29 -2.42 -12.53 -8.78
CA ALA A 29 -3.13 -11.83 -7.73
C ALA A 29 -3.40 -10.36 -8.08
N HIS A 30 -4.43 -9.79 -7.44
CA HIS A 30 -4.76 -8.37 -7.53
C HIS A 30 -4.25 -7.65 -6.28
N VAL A 31 -3.35 -6.69 -6.47
CA VAL A 31 -2.73 -5.92 -5.39
C VAL A 31 -3.28 -4.51 -5.39
N MET A 32 -3.86 -4.07 -4.27
CA MET A 32 -4.29 -2.68 -4.10
C MET A 32 -3.16 -1.84 -3.52
N ALA A 33 -2.84 -0.71 -4.13
CA ALA A 33 -1.90 0.25 -3.56
C ALA A 33 -2.34 1.70 -3.77
N ASP A 34 -1.98 2.57 -2.84
CA ASP A 34 -2.25 4.01 -2.95
C ASP A 34 -1.33 4.69 -3.98
N ARG A 35 -1.69 5.92 -4.37
CA ARG A 35 -0.93 6.69 -5.38
C ARG A 35 0.53 6.97 -5.01
N GLY A 36 0.86 6.99 -3.71
CA GLY A 36 2.22 7.20 -3.22
C GLY A 36 3.19 6.05 -3.54
N PHE A 37 2.67 4.85 -3.79
CA PHE A 37 3.44 3.66 -4.15
C PHE A 37 3.85 3.72 -5.62
N LYS A 38 4.92 4.46 -5.93
CA LYS A 38 5.50 4.55 -7.27
C LYS A 38 6.34 3.30 -7.59
N HIS A 39 6.38 2.90 -8.86
CA HIS A 39 7.23 1.79 -9.36
C HIS A 39 6.96 0.40 -8.74
N ILE A 40 5.74 0.17 -8.23
CA ILE A 40 5.34 -1.15 -7.69
C ILE A 40 4.92 -2.11 -8.79
N ASP A 41 4.39 -1.58 -9.89
CA ASP A 41 4.03 -2.34 -11.09
C ASP A 41 5.19 -3.21 -11.59
N GLU A 42 6.41 -2.66 -11.68
CA GLU A 42 7.64 -3.40 -12.01
C GLU A 42 7.87 -4.64 -11.13
N LEU A 43 7.54 -4.55 -9.84
CA LEU A 43 7.72 -5.64 -8.87
C LEU A 43 6.65 -6.74 -8.99
N LEU A 44 5.48 -6.41 -9.56
CA LEU A 44 4.35 -7.31 -9.69
C LEU A 44 4.33 -8.08 -11.01
N MET A 45 5.00 -7.54 -12.04
CA MET A 45 5.10 -8.14 -13.37
C MET A 45 5.59 -9.60 -13.38
N PRO A 46 6.64 -10.01 -12.63
CA PRO A 46 7.18 -11.36 -12.71
C PRO A 46 6.17 -12.46 -12.39
N LYS A 47 5.16 -12.17 -11.56
CA LYS A 47 4.09 -13.10 -11.17
C LYS A 47 2.77 -12.84 -11.90
N SER A 48 2.77 -11.97 -12.92
CA SER A 48 1.56 -11.51 -13.63
C SER A 48 0.51 -10.89 -12.69
N ASN A 49 0.95 -10.24 -11.62
CA ASN A 49 0.06 -9.64 -10.63
C ASN A 49 -0.42 -8.26 -11.09
N MET A 50 -1.69 -7.95 -10.85
CA MET A 50 -2.32 -6.72 -11.33
C MET A 50 -2.40 -5.67 -10.23
N LEU A 51 -1.86 -4.48 -10.51
CA LEU A 51 -1.95 -3.34 -9.60
C LEU A 51 -3.29 -2.62 -9.76
N ILE A 52 -4.09 -2.59 -8.69
CA ILE A 52 -5.33 -1.82 -8.58
C ILE A 52 -5.06 -0.55 -7.77
N ARG A 53 -5.38 0.61 -8.35
CA ARG A 53 -5.38 1.88 -7.62
C ARG A 53 -6.82 2.22 -7.22
N PRO A 54 -7.07 2.56 -5.95
CA PRO A 54 -8.38 3.04 -5.55
C PRO A 54 -8.79 4.29 -6.35
N PRO A 55 -10.08 4.41 -6.69
CA PRO A 55 -10.57 5.57 -7.43
C PRO A 55 -10.32 6.84 -6.63
N SER A 56 -9.61 7.80 -7.23
CA SER A 56 -9.56 9.18 -6.73
C SER A 56 -10.79 9.91 -7.23
N VAL A 57 -11.29 10.87 -6.44
CA VAL A 57 -12.39 11.75 -6.85
C VAL A 57 -11.86 12.69 -7.94
N SER A 58 -11.89 12.25 -9.20
CA SER A 58 -11.58 13.09 -10.35
C SER A 58 -12.90 13.44 -11.04
N ILE A 59 -13.24 14.73 -11.01
CA ILE A 59 -14.39 15.29 -11.70
C ILE A 59 -14.04 15.37 -13.20
N LYS A 60 -14.82 14.71 -14.08
CA LYS A 60 -15.30 15.27 -15.38
C LYS A 60 -15.85 14.29 -16.43
N ASN A 61 -15.80 12.96 -16.26
CA ASN A 61 -16.37 12.04 -17.26
C ASN A 61 -17.60 11.28 -16.72
N LYS A 62 -18.66 11.17 -17.55
CA LYS A 62 -19.83 10.34 -17.26
C LYS A 62 -19.40 8.87 -17.28
N ASN A 63 -19.08 8.32 -16.11
CA ASN A 63 -18.74 6.90 -15.96
C ASN A 63 -19.96 6.03 -16.30
N SER A 64 -19.73 4.87 -16.93
CA SER A 64 -20.80 3.89 -17.15
C SER A 64 -21.32 3.34 -15.82
N LYS A 65 -22.55 2.81 -15.81
CA LYS A 65 -23.12 2.12 -14.63
C LYS A 65 -22.20 0.99 -14.14
N GLN A 66 -21.53 0.30 -15.08
CA GLN A 66 -20.58 -0.77 -14.75
C GLN A 66 -19.33 -0.24 -14.06
N ASP A 67 -18.74 0.84 -14.58
CA ASP A 67 -17.55 1.48 -14.00
C ASP A 67 -17.82 2.00 -12.59
N VAL A 68 -19.01 2.60 -12.39
CA VAL A 68 -19.45 3.05 -11.07
C VAL A 68 -19.57 1.89 -10.09
N LYS A 69 -20.14 0.75 -10.52
CA LYS A 69 -20.26 -0.45 -9.67
C LYS A 69 -18.89 -1.02 -9.31
N HIS A 70 -17.98 -1.09 -10.27
CA HIS A 70 -16.62 -1.57 -10.04
C HIS A 70 -15.84 -0.63 -9.09
N SER A 71 -15.89 0.67 -9.34
CA SER A 71 -15.29 1.70 -8.49
C SER A 71 -15.82 1.66 -7.05
N LYS A 72 -17.14 1.50 -6.87
CA LYS A 72 -17.75 1.28 -5.54
C LYS A 72 -17.20 0.04 -4.83
N ARG A 73 -16.97 -1.06 -5.56
CA ARG A 73 -16.41 -2.28 -4.99
C ARG A 73 -14.96 -2.06 -4.51
N ILE A 74 -14.13 -1.41 -5.33
CA ILE A 74 -12.75 -1.05 -4.95
C ILE A 74 -12.74 -0.13 -3.72
N ALA A 75 -13.60 0.90 -3.70
CA ALA A 75 -13.71 1.82 -2.58
C ALA A 75 -14.14 1.10 -1.29
N SER A 76 -15.10 0.16 -1.38
CA SER A 76 -15.53 -0.66 -0.24
C SER A 76 -14.36 -1.48 0.32
N LEU A 77 -13.55 -2.09 -0.54
CA LEU A 77 -12.36 -2.86 -0.11
C LEU A 77 -11.32 -1.96 0.56
N ARG A 78 -11.09 -0.75 0.03
CA ARG A 78 -10.16 0.22 0.64
C ARG A 78 -10.55 0.56 2.08
N ILE A 79 -11.84 0.75 2.35
CA ILE A 79 -12.34 1.03 3.72
C ILE A 79 -11.94 -0.08 4.70
N HIS A 80 -11.96 -1.35 4.28
CA HIS A 80 -11.53 -2.45 5.14
C HIS A 80 -10.04 -2.37 5.48
N ILE A 81 -9.20 -2.05 4.49
CA ILE A 81 -7.76 -1.87 4.70
C ILE A 81 -7.48 -0.70 5.66
N GLU A 82 -8.13 0.45 5.45
CA GLU A 82 -7.98 1.62 6.33
C GLU A 82 -8.38 1.31 7.78
N ARG A 83 -9.47 0.56 7.98
CA ARG A 83 -9.90 0.11 9.32
C ARG A 83 -8.87 -0.81 9.98
N VAL A 84 -8.25 -1.72 9.23
CA VAL A 84 -7.18 -2.59 9.77
C VAL A 84 -5.97 -1.76 10.17
N ILE A 85 -5.53 -0.82 9.32
CA ILE A 85 -4.42 0.09 9.64
C ILE A 85 -4.75 0.92 10.88
N SER A 86 -5.98 1.45 11.01
CA SER A 86 -6.42 2.20 12.18
C SER A 86 -6.30 1.37 13.45
N ARG A 87 -6.80 0.13 13.44
CA ARG A 87 -6.70 -0.79 14.59
C ARG A 87 -5.26 -1.12 14.96
N ILE A 88 -4.38 -1.34 13.98
CA ILE A 88 -2.95 -1.60 14.23
C ILE A 88 -2.33 -0.43 15.02
N ARG A 89 -2.73 0.81 14.70
CA ARG A 89 -2.26 2.02 15.40
C ARG A 89 -2.93 2.20 16.76
N GLU A 90 -4.25 2.05 16.84
CA GLU A 90 -5.04 2.21 18.07
C GLU A 90 -4.61 1.25 19.18
N TYR A 91 -4.32 -0.01 18.82
CA TYR A 91 -3.86 -1.01 19.77
C TYR A 91 -2.34 -1.08 19.90
N ALA A 92 -1.60 -0.12 19.31
CA ALA A 92 -0.16 -0.04 19.36
C ALA A 92 0.54 -1.38 19.01
N VAL A 93 -0.03 -2.16 18.08
CA VAL A 93 0.39 -3.56 17.81
C VAL A 93 1.87 -3.64 17.42
N LEU A 94 2.37 -2.61 16.75
CA LEU A 94 3.76 -2.52 16.30
C LEU A 94 4.69 -1.85 17.30
N GLU A 95 4.18 -1.24 18.38
CA GLU A 95 5.00 -0.50 19.36
C GLU A 95 6.11 -1.36 19.99
N PRO A 96 5.88 -2.63 20.42
CA PRO A 96 6.94 -3.45 21.00
C PRO A 96 8.09 -3.78 20.04
N HIS A 97 7.85 -3.65 18.73
CA HIS A 97 8.80 -3.97 17.68
C HIS A 97 9.27 -2.72 16.92
N ALA A 98 8.75 -1.54 17.25
CA ALA A 98 9.11 -0.30 16.61
C ALA A 98 10.45 0.18 17.15
N CYS A 99 11.52 0.05 16.35
CA CYS A 99 12.85 0.56 16.69
C CYS A 99 12.97 2.09 16.52
N VAL A 100 11.86 2.80 16.33
CA VAL A 100 11.81 4.24 16.10
C VAL A 100 10.88 4.85 17.12
N HIS A 101 11.39 5.76 17.94
CA HIS A 101 10.60 6.42 18.97
C HIS A 101 9.51 7.28 18.30
N SER A 102 8.25 7.10 18.71
CA SER A 102 7.07 7.74 18.11
C SER A 102 7.08 9.27 18.19
N SER A 103 7.95 9.86 19.01
CA SER A 103 8.19 11.30 19.10
C SER A 103 9.08 11.89 17.98
N LEU A 104 9.57 11.05 17.06
CA LEU A 104 10.41 11.46 15.92
C LEU A 104 9.63 11.54 14.59
N LEU A 105 8.32 11.33 14.63
CA LEU A 105 7.36 11.52 13.53
C LEU A 105 6.50 12.74 13.79
#